data_AF-A0A7R9YK70-F1
#
_entry.id   AF-A0A7R9YK70-F1
#
_cell.length_a   1.000
_cell.length_b   1.000
_cell.length_c   1.000
_cell.angle_alpha   90.00
_cell.angle_beta   90.00
_cell.angle_gamma   90.00
#
_symmetry.space_group_name_H-M   'P 1'
#
loop_
_entity.id
_entity.type
_entity.pdbx_description
1 polymer ?
#
loop_
_entity_poly.entity_id
_entity_poly.type
_entity_poly.pdbx_seq_one_letter_code
_entity_poly.pdbx_strand_id
1 'polypeptide(L)'
;DLLAPAEPVAREPLLAGVCNELEQLMDLPPERFVTAYRQADMLIGRAVRVHHVSREVRDPRDYDGTVLGVTPEGYLRVRHCNGESTLSGEEVSITPQDLGQGQDVQPSARFGREQTES
;
A
#
# COMPACT_ATOMS: atom_id res chain seq x y z
N ASP A 1 15.64 17.86 23.53
CA ASP A 1 14.22 18.21 23.36
C ASP A 1 13.36 17.01 23.68
N LEU A 2 12.71 17.03 24.85
CA LEU A 2 11.76 15.99 25.26
C LEU A 2 10.43 16.34 24.58
N LEU A 3 9.93 15.47 23.69
CA LEU A 3 8.58 15.60 23.14
C LEU A 3 7.61 15.74 24.32
N ALA A 4 6.91 16.87 24.38
CA ALA A 4 5.80 17.04 25.30
C ALA A 4 4.78 15.89 25.08
N PRO A 5 4.16 15.36 26.14
CA PRO A 5 3.14 14.34 25.99
C PRO A 5 2.00 14.91 25.13
N ALA A 6 1.60 14.16 24.11
CA ALA A 6 0.47 14.53 23.27
C ALA A 6 -0.77 14.73 24.15
N GLU A 7 -1.48 15.85 23.94
CA GLU A 7 -2.74 16.08 24.64
C GLU A 7 -3.72 14.93 24.35
N PRO A 8 -4.47 14.46 25.36
CA PRO A 8 -5.42 13.38 25.17
C PRO A 8 -6.51 13.82 24.18
N VAL A 9 -6.69 13.05 23.11
CA VAL A 9 -7.71 13.32 22.09
C VAL A 9 -9.10 13.09 22.68
N ALA A 10 -9.93 14.14 22.69
CA ALA A 10 -11.32 14.04 23.10
C ALA A 10 -12.11 13.20 22.09
N ARG A 11 -12.75 12.12 22.58
CA ARG A 11 -13.41 11.12 21.73
C ARG A 11 -14.62 11.65 20.98
N GLU A 12 -15.50 12.40 21.65
CA GLU A 12 -16.74 12.88 21.03
C GLU A 12 -16.48 13.90 19.91
N PRO A 13 -15.60 14.92 20.09
CA PRO A 13 -15.24 15.81 18.99
C PRO A 13 -14.56 15.08 17.83
N LEU A 14 -13.70 14.10 18.11
CA LEU A 14 -13.07 13.28 17.08
C LEU A 14 -14.11 12.52 16.26
N LEU A 15 -15.04 11.83 16.93
CA LEU A 15 -16.07 11.06 16.26
C LEU A 15 -16.96 11.96 15.40
N ALA A 16 -17.41 13.09 15.93
CA ALA A 16 -18.21 14.06 15.18
C ALA A 16 -17.46 14.57 13.94
N GLY A 17 -16.16 14.87 14.09
CA GLY A 17 -15.30 15.26 12.98
C GLY A 17 -15.22 14.16 11.90
N VAL A 18 -14.94 12.92 12.30
CA VAL A 18 -14.85 11.78 11.37
C VAL A 18 -16.18 11.56 10.63
N CYS A 19 -17.32 11.62 11.32
CA CYS A 19 -18.62 11.48 10.67
C CYS A 19 -18.87 12.57 9.62
N ASN A 20 -18.58 13.83 9.95
CA ASN A 20 -18.75 14.95 9.02
C ASN A 20 -17.85 14.83 7.79
N GLU A 21 -16.61 14.36 7.96
CA GLU A 21 -15.69 14.14 6.84
C GLU A 21 -16.16 12.96 5.96
N LEU A 22 -16.64 11.87 6.56
CA LEU A 22 -17.18 10.73 5.81
C LEU A 22 -18.41 11.13 4.98
N GLU A 23 -19.33 11.91 5.55
CA GLU A 23 -20.50 12.44 4.83
C GLU A 23 -20.07 13.27 3.63
N GLN A 24 -19.13 14.19 3.81
CA GLN A 24 -18.59 14.99 2.70
C GLN A 24 -17.92 14.14 1.62
N LEU A 25 -17.13 13.13 2.01
CA LEU A 25 -16.46 12.23 1.06
C LEU A 25 -17.45 11.38 0.27
N MET A 26 -18.56 10.94 0.88
CA MET A 26 -19.61 10.16 0.21
C MET A 26 -20.39 10.99 -0.82
N ASP A 27 -20.47 12.30 -0.64
CA ASP A 27 -21.13 13.23 -1.58
C ASP A 27 -20.23 13.67 -2.74
N LEU A 28 -18.93 13.35 -2.70
CA LEU A 28 -18.00 13.71 -3.78
C LEU A 28 -18.24 12.89 -5.05
N PRO A 29 -18.12 13.52 -6.24
CA PRO A 29 -17.99 12.78 -7.48
C PRO A 29 -16.77 11.83 -7.46
N PRO A 30 -16.85 10.63 -8.06
CA PRO A 30 -15.77 9.64 -8.03
C PRO A 30 -14.40 10.21 -8.45
N GLU A 31 -14.35 11.07 -9.47
CA GLU A 31 -13.11 11.68 -9.94
C GLU A 31 -12.46 12.61 -8.91
N ARG A 32 -13.28 13.30 -8.10
CA ARG A 32 -12.80 14.17 -7.02
C ARG A 32 -12.33 13.34 -5.84
N PHE A 33 -13.05 12.28 -5.50
CA PHE A 33 -12.66 11.34 -4.47
C PHE A 33 -11.30 10.69 -4.78
N VAL A 34 -11.12 10.15 -5.99
CA VAL A 34 -9.84 9.53 -6.42
C VAL A 34 -8.70 10.54 -6.40
N THR A 35 -8.96 11.80 -6.75
CA THR A 35 -7.97 12.88 -6.66
C THR A 35 -7.55 13.14 -5.21
N ALA A 36 -8.51 13.25 -4.30
CA ALA A 36 -8.24 13.42 -2.87
C ALA A 36 -7.48 12.21 -2.29
N TYR A 37 -7.88 10.99 -2.65
CA TYR A 37 -7.19 9.77 -2.25
C TYR A 37 -5.71 9.78 -2.67
N ARG A 38 -5.41 10.12 -3.93
CA ARG A 38 -4.02 10.18 -4.44
C ARG A 38 -3.13 11.18 -3.69
N GLN A 39 -3.71 12.25 -3.14
CA GLN A 39 -2.96 13.23 -2.35
C GLN A 39 -2.59 12.71 -0.96
N ALA A 40 -3.37 11.78 -0.43
CA ALA A 40 -3.14 11.13 0.86
C ALA A 40 -2.49 9.74 0.75
N ASP A 41 -2.23 9.26 -0.47
CA ASP A 41 -1.73 7.92 -0.74
C ASP A 41 -0.29 7.77 -0.21
N MET A 42 -0.16 6.99 0.85
CA MET A 42 1.13 6.73 1.49
C MET A 42 1.92 5.63 0.78
N LEU A 43 1.31 4.86 -0.14
CA LEU A 43 1.90 3.69 -0.75
C LEU A 43 2.60 4.01 -2.07
N ILE A 44 2.25 5.10 -2.78
CA ILE A 44 2.87 5.47 -4.05
C ILE A 44 4.40 5.45 -3.96
N GLY A 45 5.03 4.71 -4.87
CA GLY A 45 6.48 4.56 -4.97
C GLY A 45 7.10 3.58 -3.96
N ARG A 46 6.32 3.01 -3.05
CA ARG A 46 6.82 2.04 -2.06
C ARG A 46 6.88 0.64 -2.63
N ALA A 47 7.85 -0.13 -2.15
CA ALA A 47 7.86 -1.58 -2.30
C ALA A 47 6.81 -2.19 -1.36
N VAL A 48 6.09 -3.17 -1.87
CA VAL A 48 5.03 -3.89 -1.18
C VAL A 48 5.10 -5.36 -1.52
N ARG A 49 4.54 -6.20 -0.63
CA ARG A 49 4.22 -7.58 -0.94
C ARG A 49 2.72 -7.69 -1.18
N VAL A 50 2.34 -8.23 -2.33
CA VAL A 50 0.96 -8.52 -2.70
C VAL A 50 0.66 -9.96 -2.32
N HIS A 51 -0.39 -10.15 -1.53
CA HIS A 51 -0.89 -11.44 -1.09
C HIS A 51 -2.11 -11.84 -1.91
N HIS A 52 -2.03 -13.00 -2.56
CA HIS A 52 -3.16 -13.53 -3.30
C HIS A 52 -4.29 -13.89 -2.32
N VAL A 53 -5.55 -13.73 -2.73
CA VAL A 53 -6.77 -13.89 -1.89
C VAL A 53 -6.93 -15.27 -1.23
N SER A 54 -6.05 -16.24 -1.53
CA SER A 54 -6.13 -17.55 -0.89
C SER A 54 -5.64 -17.47 0.56
N ARG A 55 -6.28 -18.20 1.47
CA ARG A 55 -5.97 -18.18 2.91
C ARG A 55 -4.71 -18.97 3.29
N GLU A 56 -3.87 -19.32 2.32
CA GLU A 56 -2.65 -20.07 2.57
C GLU A 56 -1.52 -19.12 2.96
N VAL A 57 -0.87 -19.40 4.09
CA VAL A 57 0.17 -18.54 4.70
C VAL A 57 1.38 -18.30 3.79
N ARG A 58 1.52 -19.06 2.69
CA ARG A 58 2.52 -18.89 1.64
C ARG A 58 1.96 -19.35 0.29
N ASP A 59 1.05 -18.56 -0.27
CA ASP A 59 0.61 -18.80 -1.64
C ASP A 59 1.80 -18.55 -2.59
N PRO A 60 2.14 -19.48 -3.49
CA PRO A 60 3.19 -19.28 -4.48
C PRO A 60 2.89 -18.12 -5.45
N ARG A 61 1.64 -17.63 -5.47
CA ARG A 61 1.21 -16.47 -6.25
C ARG A 61 1.45 -15.14 -5.53
N ASP A 62 1.91 -15.14 -4.29
CA ASP A 62 2.34 -13.91 -3.63
C ASP A 62 3.60 -13.36 -4.30
N TYR A 63 3.65 -12.05 -4.53
CA TYR A 63 4.78 -11.42 -5.20
C TYR A 63 5.10 -10.04 -4.62
N ASP A 64 6.35 -9.64 -4.82
CA ASP A 64 6.82 -8.31 -4.45
C ASP A 64 6.70 -7.35 -5.65
N GLY A 65 6.38 -6.09 -5.37
CA GLY A 65 6.26 -5.07 -6.40
C GLY A 65 6.35 -3.65 -5.87
N THR A 66 6.30 -2.67 -6.76
CA THR A 66 6.29 -1.24 -6.45
C THR A 66 4.94 -0.64 -6.81
N VAL A 67 4.32 0.08 -5.87
CA VAL A 67 3.04 0.74 -6.09
C VAL A 67 3.22 1.95 -7.02
N LEU A 68 2.42 1.98 -8.08
CA LEU A 68 2.39 3.08 -9.05
C LEU A 68 1.24 4.08 -8.78
N GLY A 69 0.37 3.76 -7.82
CA GLY A 69 -0.83 4.52 -7.45
C GLY A 69 -2.11 3.82 -7.89
N VAL A 70 -3.21 4.58 -7.97
CA VAL A 70 -4.54 4.02 -8.27
C VAL A 70 -5.08 4.48 -9.64
N THR A 71 -5.85 3.60 -10.31
CA THR A 71 -6.58 3.94 -11.55
C THR A 71 -7.76 4.87 -11.25
N PRO A 72 -8.38 5.51 -12.27
CA PRO A 72 -9.61 6.28 -12.09
C PRO A 72 -10.79 5.48 -11.51
N GLU A 73 -10.79 4.16 -11.69
CA GLU A 73 -11.80 3.24 -11.16
C GLU A 73 -11.50 2.78 -9.72
N GLY A 74 -10.36 3.19 -9.15
CA GLY A 74 -9.96 2.87 -7.78
C GLY A 74 -9.11 1.61 -7.64
N TYR A 75 -8.63 1.01 -8.74
CA TYR A 75 -7.76 -0.16 -8.66
C TYR A 75 -6.32 0.21 -8.36
N LEU A 76 -5.63 -0.58 -7.53
CA LEU A 76 -4.22 -0.36 -7.23
C LEU A 76 -3.33 -0.88 -8.37
N ARG A 77 -2.38 -0.07 -8.84
CA ARG A 77 -1.42 -0.46 -9.86
C ARG A 77 -0.09 -0.81 -9.22
N VAL A 78 0.44 -1.99 -9.55
CA VAL A 78 1.71 -2.49 -9.02
C VAL A 78 2.61 -2.95 -10.16
N ARG A 79 3.87 -2.49 -10.14
CA ARG A 79 4.91 -2.99 -11.03
C ARG A 79 5.68 -4.11 -10.36
N HIS A 80 5.85 -5.23 -11.04
CA HIS A 80 6.62 -6.39 -10.59
C HIS A 80 7.55 -6.88 -11.71
N CYS A 81 8.35 -7.91 -11.46
CA CYS A 81 9.36 -8.40 -12.43
C CYS A 81 8.79 -8.86 -13.77
N ASN A 82 7.52 -9.29 -13.79
CA ASN A 82 6.85 -9.81 -14.99
C ASN A 82 5.99 -8.76 -15.70
N GLY A 83 5.95 -7.51 -15.22
CA GLY A 83 5.17 -6.43 -15.81
C GLY A 83 4.40 -5.59 -14.79
N GLU A 84 3.20 -5.18 -15.17
CA GLU A 84 2.32 -4.37 -14.35
C GLU A 84 1.00 -5.12 -14.12
N SER A 85 0.52 -5.09 -12.88
CA SER A 85 -0.76 -5.68 -12.47
C SER A 85 -1.68 -4.61 -11.89
N THR A 86 -2.98 -4.83 -12.08
CA THR A 86 -4.06 -4.02 -11.50
C THR A 86 -4.80 -4.86 -10.48
N LEU A 87 -4.88 -4.39 -9.24
CA LEU A 87 -5.42 -5.10 -8.09
C LEU A 87 -6.77 -4.53 -7.69
N SER A 88 -7.70 -5.41 -7.35
CA SER A 88 -9.10 -5.09 -7.06
C SER A 88 -9.57 -5.54 -5.68
N GLY A 89 -8.81 -6.40 -5.01
CA GLY A 89 -9.15 -6.87 -3.67
C GLY A 89 -8.07 -7.70 -2.98
N GLU A 90 -6.88 -7.74 -3.56
CA GLU A 90 -5.69 -8.38 -2.99
C GLU A 90 -5.21 -7.61 -1.75
N GLU A 91 -4.66 -8.33 -0.78
CA GLU A 91 -4.05 -7.72 0.39
C GLU A 91 -2.62 -7.26 0.06
N VAL A 92 -2.24 -6.10 0.59
CA VAL A 92 -0.94 -5.50 0.34
C VAL A 92 -0.29 -5.15 1.68
N SER A 93 0.92 -5.64 1.90
CA SER A 93 1.70 -5.38 3.09
C SER A 93 2.99 -4.61 2.80
N ILE A 94 3.39 -3.77 3.76
CA ILE A 94 4.68 -3.08 3.80
C ILE A 94 5.49 -3.64 4.97
N THR A 95 6.73 -4.02 4.74
CA THR A 95 7.60 -4.48 5.84
C THR A 95 8.30 -3.26 6.46
N PRO A 96 8.32 -3.09 7.79
CA PRO A 96 8.88 -1.90 8.43
C PRO A 96 10.35 -1.58 8.11
N GLN A 97 11.11 -2.56 7.64
CA GLN A 97 12.49 -2.36 7.16
C GLN A 97 12.54 -1.38 5.96
N ASP A 98 11.42 -1.28 5.22
CA ASP A 98 11.26 -0.42 4.04
C ASP A 98 10.70 0.98 4.40
N LEU A 99 10.32 1.23 5.66
CA LEU A 99 9.84 2.55 6.12
C LEU A 99 10.99 3.55 6.34
N GLY A 100 12.23 3.07 6.48
CA GLY A 100 13.42 3.89 6.77
C GLY A 100 14.31 4.20 5.57
N GLN A 101 14.05 3.62 4.39
CA GLN A 101 14.88 3.82 3.20
C GLN A 101 14.05 4.50 2.11
N GLY A 102 14.13 5.83 2.08
CA GLY A 102 13.85 6.57 0.86
C GLY A 102 14.87 6.18 -0.20
N GLN A 103 14.35 5.71 -1.34
CA GLN A 103 15.06 5.44 -2.60
C GLN A 103 15.95 4.18 -2.64
N ASP A 104 15.84 3.48 -3.76
CA ASP A 104 16.55 2.27 -4.19
C ASP A 104 16.17 0.93 -3.54
N VAL A 105 14.95 0.47 -3.80
CA VAL A 105 14.68 -0.97 -3.79
C VAL A 105 15.23 -1.56 -5.09
N GLN A 106 16.49 -2.02 -5.04
CA GLN A 106 16.96 -3.01 -6.01
C GLN A 106 16.12 -4.28 -5.85
N PRO A 107 15.62 -4.90 -6.94
CA PRO A 107 15.00 -6.20 -6.84
C PRO A 107 16.06 -7.18 -6.33
N SER A 108 15.89 -7.64 -5.09
CA SER A 108 16.74 -8.67 -4.51
C SER A 108 16.52 -9.97 -5.26
N ALA A 109 17.28 -10.16 -6.32
CA ALA A 109 17.43 -11.43 -7.00
C ALA A 109 18.10 -12.40 -6.02
N ARG A 110 17.29 -13.24 -5.36
CA ARG A 110 17.78 -14.50 -4.80
C ARG A 110 18.11 -15.43 -5.98
N PHE A 111 19.29 -15.22 -6.56
CA PHE A 111 19.94 -16.16 -7.45
C PHE A 111 20.29 -17.42 -6.66
N GLY A 112 19.43 -18.44 -6.74
CA GLY A 112 19.82 -19.82 -6.46
C GLY A 112 20.62 -20.35 -7.63
N ARG A 113 21.94 -20.40 -7.47
CA ARG A 113 22.87 -21.03 -8.41
C ARG A 113 22.56 -22.53 -8.56
N GLU A 114 22.73 -22.99 -9.80
CA GLU A 114 22.84 -24.38 -10.22
C GLU A 114 23.80 -25.18 -9.33
N GLN A 115 23.42 -26.42 -9.01
CA GLN A 115 24.36 -27.53 -8.92
C GLN A 115 23.78 -28.70 -9.72
N THR A 116 24.25 -28.82 -10.95
CA THR A 116 24.41 -30.08 -11.65
C THR A 116 25.47 -30.91 -10.93
N GLU A 117 25.14 -32.12 -10.49
CA GLU A 117 26.13 -33.18 -10.28
C GLU A 117 25.60 -34.51 -10.83
N SER A 118 26.58 -35.28 -11.32
CA SER A 118 26.52 -36.31 -12.37
C SER A 118 25.92 -37.65 -11.96
#